data_AF-A0A2M6W5E3-F1
#
_entry.id   AF-A0A2M6W5E3-F1
#
_cell.length_a   1.000
_cell.length_b   1.000
_cell.length_c   1.000
_cell.angle_alpha   90.00
_cell.angle_beta   90.00
_cell.angle_gamma   90.00
#
_symmetry.space_group_name_H-M   'P 1'
#
loop_
_entity.id
_entity.type
_entity.pdbx_description
1 polymer ?
#
loop_
_entity_poly.entity_id
_entity_poly.type
_entity_poly.pdbx_seq_one_letter_code
_entity_poly.pdbx_strand_id
1 'polypeptide(L)'
;MLKRSIFFISLVVFVFVSCLSVFVYRKYQTDKSLKNYEQAKLLFELSINTDNVDLKNKYRTTISKIAPNSDVGYFATAFLLENQEDFDLNKAMVCYNKAIEINPQFVQAYVNRARLYLNKGDYELAIMDTTRAIALDEFLAEAYINRAEAYRVLGRIVEAEADLLKAGELQDKKFNENSAQMANPASANCINLGGRLDIRKNSGGEYGICIFENGKECEEWALFRGECGIE
;
A
#
# COMPACT_ATOMS: atom_id res chain seq x y z
N MET A 1 4.33 -45.83 -54.28
CA MET A 1 3.35 -45.21 -53.35
C MET A 1 3.86 -45.09 -51.91
N LEU A 2 4.64 -46.06 -51.39
CA LEU A 2 5.17 -46.04 -50.00
C LEU A 2 6.02 -44.81 -49.60
N LYS A 3 6.85 -44.25 -50.50
CA LYS A 3 7.72 -43.08 -50.19
C LYS A 3 6.96 -41.77 -49.97
N ARG A 4 5.76 -41.60 -50.54
CA ARG A 4 4.92 -40.40 -50.34
C ARG A 4 4.20 -40.41 -48.99
N SER A 5 3.78 -41.59 -48.50
CA SER A 5 3.16 -41.73 -47.17
C SER A 5 4.13 -41.46 -46.03
N ILE A 6 5.39 -41.91 -46.12
CA ILE A 6 6.40 -41.71 -45.07
C ILE A 6 6.77 -40.22 -44.93
N PHE A 7 6.84 -39.49 -46.06
CA PHE A 7 7.12 -38.05 -46.07
C PHE A 7 5.97 -37.23 -45.46
N PHE A 8 4.71 -37.64 -45.72
CA PHE A 8 3.52 -37.01 -45.13
C PHE A 8 3.43 -37.27 -43.61
N ILE A 9 3.73 -38.49 -43.16
CA ILE A 9 3.75 -38.84 -41.73
C ILE A 9 4.88 -38.08 -41.01
N SER A 10 6.06 -37.96 -41.62
CA SER A 10 7.19 -37.22 -41.04
C SER A 10 6.92 -35.72 -40.94
N LEU A 11 6.24 -35.11 -41.92
CA LEU A 11 5.88 -33.69 -41.90
C LEU A 11 4.79 -33.40 -40.86
N VAL A 12 3.78 -34.28 -40.74
CA VAL A 12 2.71 -34.16 -39.74
C VAL A 12 3.27 -34.34 -38.32
N VAL A 13 4.16 -35.30 -38.08
CA VAL A 13 4.82 -35.48 -36.77
C VAL A 13 5.68 -34.26 -36.41
N PHE A 14 6.39 -33.66 -37.38
CA PHE A 14 7.19 -32.46 -37.13
C PHE A 14 6.34 -31.22 -36.80
N VAL A 15 5.20 -31.04 -37.48
CA VAL A 15 4.23 -29.97 -37.18
C VAL A 15 3.54 -30.19 -35.82
N PHE A 16 3.24 -31.43 -35.45
CA PHE A 16 2.66 -31.75 -34.14
C PHE A 16 3.66 -31.56 -32.99
N VAL A 17 4.92 -31.99 -33.14
CA VAL A 17 5.97 -31.80 -32.12
C VAL A 17 6.31 -30.33 -31.92
N SER A 18 6.33 -29.53 -33.01
CA SER A 18 6.52 -28.08 -32.93
C SER A 18 5.33 -27.33 -32.33
N CYS A 19 4.08 -27.77 -32.59
CA CYS A 19 2.91 -27.21 -31.90
C CYS A 19 2.90 -27.54 -30.40
N LEU A 20 3.25 -28.78 -30.02
CA LEU A 20 3.29 -29.19 -28.63
C LEU A 20 4.38 -28.43 -27.85
N SER A 21 5.55 -28.23 -28.44
CA SER A 21 6.63 -27.46 -27.81
C SER A 21 6.29 -25.97 -27.70
N VAL A 22 5.64 -25.36 -28.69
CA VAL A 22 5.12 -23.99 -28.61
C VAL A 22 4.04 -23.86 -27.54
N PHE A 23 3.13 -24.83 -27.43
CA PHE A 23 2.08 -24.84 -26.41
C PHE A 23 2.67 -24.96 -24.99
N VAL A 24 3.57 -25.91 -24.76
CA VAL A 24 4.26 -26.08 -23.47
C VAL A 24 5.06 -24.83 -23.11
N TYR A 25 5.77 -24.23 -24.08
CA TYR A 25 6.51 -23.01 -23.88
C TYR A 25 5.60 -21.82 -23.53
N ARG A 26 4.48 -21.64 -24.24
CA ARG A 26 3.50 -20.58 -23.93
C ARG A 26 2.91 -20.78 -22.53
N LYS A 27 2.52 -22.01 -22.18
CA LYS A 27 2.00 -22.33 -20.85
C LYS A 27 3.03 -22.02 -19.75
N TYR A 28 4.28 -22.44 -19.96
CA TYR A 28 5.38 -22.13 -19.04
C TYR A 28 5.58 -20.61 -18.87
N GLN A 29 5.53 -19.84 -19.97
CA GLN A 29 5.68 -18.38 -19.90
C GLN A 29 4.50 -17.72 -19.17
N THR A 30 3.27 -18.19 -19.38
CA THR A 30 2.11 -17.70 -18.61
C THR A 30 2.23 -18.03 -17.12
N ASP A 31 2.63 -19.25 -16.77
CA ASP A 31 2.81 -19.66 -15.37
C ASP A 31 3.92 -18.84 -14.69
N LYS A 32 5.02 -18.58 -15.41
CA LYS A 32 6.10 -17.73 -14.95
C LYS A 32 5.66 -16.27 -14.78
N SER A 33 4.91 -15.73 -15.73
CA SER A 33 4.38 -14.37 -15.67
C SER A 33 3.44 -14.19 -14.48
N LEU A 34 2.57 -15.18 -14.21
CA LEU A 34 1.68 -15.17 -13.06
C LEU A 34 2.47 -15.18 -11.76
N LYS A 35 3.47 -16.07 -11.64
CA LYS A 35 4.33 -16.13 -10.45
C LYS A 35 5.07 -14.81 -10.19
N ASN A 36 5.61 -14.19 -11.25
CA ASN A 36 6.28 -12.90 -11.15
C ASN A 36 5.31 -11.80 -10.71
N TYR A 37 4.07 -11.82 -11.20
CA TYR A 37 3.06 -10.85 -10.82
C TYR A 37 2.63 -10.98 -9.35
N GLU A 38 2.40 -12.21 -8.87
CA GLU A 38 2.09 -12.44 -7.45
C GLU A 38 3.25 -12.00 -6.54
N GLN A 39 4.49 -12.28 -6.94
CA GLN A 39 5.66 -11.77 -6.24
C GLN A 39 5.72 -10.24 -6.25
N ALA A 40 5.40 -9.60 -7.38
CA ALA A 40 5.39 -8.15 -7.50
C ALA A 40 4.34 -7.50 -6.59
N LYS A 41 3.15 -8.09 -6.46
CA LYS A 41 2.12 -7.62 -5.51
C LYS A 41 2.62 -7.68 -4.07
N LEU A 42 3.22 -8.80 -3.66
CA LEU A 42 3.76 -8.93 -2.31
C LEU A 42 4.83 -7.86 -2.03
N LEU A 43 5.74 -7.64 -2.98
CA LEU A 43 6.75 -6.59 -2.87
C LEU A 43 6.13 -5.19 -2.84
N PHE A 44 5.03 -4.97 -3.56
CA PHE A 44 4.30 -3.71 -3.55
C PHE A 44 3.72 -3.43 -2.16
N GLU A 45 3.04 -4.42 -1.56
CA GLU A 45 2.51 -4.35 -0.19
C GLU A 45 3.61 -4.06 0.85
N LEU A 46 4.76 -4.73 0.73
CA LEU A 46 5.92 -4.44 1.58
C LEU A 46 6.45 -3.02 1.35
N SER A 47 6.39 -2.51 0.11
CA SER A 47 6.86 -1.16 -0.22
C SER A 47 5.98 -0.05 0.34
N ILE A 48 4.66 -0.26 0.45
CA ILE A 48 3.74 0.76 0.99
C ILE A 48 3.77 0.80 2.53
N ASN A 49 4.06 -0.32 3.17
CA ASN A 49 4.06 -0.44 4.64
C ASN A 49 5.42 -0.16 5.29
N THR A 50 6.47 0.11 4.50
CA THR A 50 7.80 0.43 5.04
C THR A 50 8.09 1.93 4.99
N ASP A 51 8.60 2.45 6.11
CA ASP A 51 9.13 3.81 6.20
C ASP A 51 10.60 3.89 5.73
N ASN A 52 11.26 2.75 5.57
CA ASN A 52 12.63 2.71 5.09
C ASN A 52 12.68 2.98 3.57
N VAL A 53 13.20 4.16 3.21
CA VAL A 53 13.28 4.65 1.82
C VAL A 53 14.12 3.73 0.94
N ASP A 54 15.23 3.18 1.44
CA ASP A 54 16.10 2.29 0.66
C ASP A 54 15.41 0.97 0.34
N LEU A 55 14.70 0.38 1.31
CA LEU A 55 13.90 -0.82 1.08
C LEU A 55 12.74 -0.55 0.12
N LYS A 56 12.03 0.57 0.29
CA LYS A 56 10.96 1.00 -0.63
C LYS A 56 11.47 1.10 -2.06
N ASN A 57 12.61 1.76 -2.27
CA ASN A 57 13.25 1.88 -3.58
C ASN A 57 13.72 0.53 -4.14
N LYS A 58 14.28 -0.33 -3.29
CA LYS A 58 14.71 -1.69 -3.67
C LYS A 58 13.54 -2.55 -4.12
N TYR A 59 12.42 -2.53 -3.39
CA TYR A 59 11.22 -3.27 -3.77
C TYR A 59 10.65 -2.77 -5.09
N ARG A 60 10.50 -1.45 -5.26
CA ARG A 60 9.98 -0.83 -6.50
C ARG A 60 10.90 -1.08 -7.71
N THR A 61 12.21 -1.06 -7.51
CA THR A 61 13.18 -1.45 -8.55
C THR A 61 13.05 -2.92 -8.93
N THR A 62 12.72 -3.78 -7.97
CA THR A 62 12.53 -5.22 -8.26
C THR A 62 11.22 -5.45 -9.01
N ILE A 63 10.13 -4.82 -8.57
CA ILE A 63 8.80 -4.88 -9.18
C ILE A 63 8.85 -4.49 -10.66
N SER A 64 9.47 -3.34 -10.97
CA SER A 64 9.61 -2.85 -12.35
C SER A 64 10.40 -3.81 -13.25
N LYS A 65 11.27 -4.66 -12.70
CA LYS A 65 12.02 -5.67 -13.47
C LYS A 65 11.25 -6.98 -13.67
N ILE A 66 10.56 -7.47 -12.63
CA ILE A 66 9.93 -8.80 -12.68
C ILE A 66 8.53 -8.77 -13.33
N ALA A 67 7.83 -7.64 -13.22
CA ALA A 67 6.46 -7.47 -13.74
C ALA A 67 6.25 -6.08 -14.40
N PRO A 68 7.10 -5.66 -15.36
CA PRO A 68 7.12 -4.29 -15.91
C PRO A 68 5.79 -3.82 -16.51
N ASN A 69 5.01 -4.74 -17.09
CA ASN A 69 3.77 -4.43 -17.81
C ASN A 69 2.51 -4.73 -16.97
N SER A 70 2.66 -4.80 -15.65
CA SER A 70 1.54 -4.97 -14.70
C SER A 70 1.15 -3.62 -14.11
N ASP A 71 -0.01 -3.55 -13.45
CA ASP A 71 -0.45 -2.37 -12.70
C ASP A 71 0.60 -1.92 -11.68
N VAL A 72 1.02 -2.83 -10.77
CA VAL A 72 2.08 -2.55 -9.78
C VAL A 72 3.44 -2.26 -10.43
N GLY A 73 3.71 -2.83 -11.60
CA GLY A 73 4.90 -2.60 -12.42
C GLY A 73 4.98 -1.17 -12.93
N TYR A 74 3.94 -0.70 -13.61
CA TYR A 74 3.85 0.67 -14.09
C TYR A 74 3.84 1.67 -12.93
N PHE A 75 3.14 1.38 -11.85
CA PHE A 75 3.18 2.19 -10.63
C PHE A 75 4.61 2.34 -10.08
N ALA A 76 5.33 1.22 -9.94
CA ALA A 76 6.69 1.24 -9.44
C ALA A 76 7.63 2.04 -10.35
N THR A 77 7.47 1.91 -11.67
CA THR A 77 8.22 2.69 -12.65
C THR A 77 7.91 4.19 -12.54
N ALA A 78 6.63 4.57 -12.42
CA ALA A 78 6.23 5.98 -12.24
C ALA A 78 6.91 6.59 -11.02
N PHE A 79 6.84 5.90 -9.88
CA PHE A 79 7.47 6.35 -8.65
C PHE A 79 8.99 6.50 -8.76
N LEU A 80 9.66 5.56 -9.45
CA LEU A 80 11.11 5.65 -9.65
C LEU A 80 11.48 6.84 -10.55
N LEU A 81 10.67 7.15 -11.57
CA LEU A 81 10.86 8.32 -12.42
C LEU A 81 10.72 9.63 -11.63
N GLU A 82 9.76 9.71 -10.71
CA GLU A 82 9.58 10.87 -9.82
C GLU A 82 10.81 11.15 -8.94
N ASN A 83 11.59 10.12 -8.60
CA ASN A 83 12.78 10.26 -7.76
C ASN A 83 14.08 10.47 -8.55
N GLN A 84 14.02 10.62 -9.88
CA GLN A 84 15.20 10.90 -10.69
C GLN A 84 15.52 12.40 -10.70
N GLU A 85 16.80 12.74 -10.83
CA GLU A 85 17.25 14.15 -10.95
C GLU A 85 16.65 14.84 -12.18
N ASP A 86 16.47 14.10 -13.28
CA ASP A 86 15.83 14.55 -14.52
C ASP A 86 14.37 14.07 -14.58
N PHE A 87 13.57 14.49 -13.59
CA PHE A 87 12.17 14.09 -13.47
C PHE A 87 11.33 14.56 -14.66
N ASP A 88 10.91 13.62 -15.50
CA ASP A 88 9.97 13.84 -16.59
C ASP A 88 8.54 13.49 -16.14
N LEU A 89 7.78 14.53 -15.77
CA LEU A 89 6.39 14.44 -15.33
C LEU A 89 5.51 13.68 -16.33
N ASN A 90 5.72 13.86 -17.64
CA ASN A 90 4.88 13.21 -18.64
C ASN A 90 5.08 11.69 -18.65
N LYS A 91 6.32 11.21 -18.45
CA LYS A 91 6.60 9.77 -18.37
C LYS A 91 5.94 9.14 -17.15
N ALA A 92 6.01 9.78 -15.99
CA ALA A 92 5.35 9.29 -14.78
C ALA A 92 3.82 9.26 -14.94
N MET A 93 3.22 10.30 -15.53
CA MET A 93 1.79 10.35 -15.84
C MET A 93 1.35 9.21 -16.76
N VAL A 94 2.11 8.91 -17.82
CA VAL A 94 1.82 7.77 -18.71
C VAL A 94 1.84 6.44 -17.95
N CYS A 95 2.81 6.25 -17.07
CA CYS A 95 2.89 5.05 -16.24
C CYS A 95 1.69 4.95 -15.28
N TYR A 96 1.28 6.03 -14.60
CA TYR A 96 0.08 5.98 -13.76
C TYR A 96 -1.20 5.70 -14.55
N ASN A 97 -1.34 6.29 -15.75
CA ASN A 97 -2.46 5.98 -16.64
C ASN A 97 -2.50 4.49 -16.99
N LYS A 98 -1.36 3.90 -17.36
CA LYS A 98 -1.27 2.46 -17.66
C LYS A 98 -1.60 1.59 -16.45
N ALA A 99 -1.16 1.97 -15.26
CA ALA A 99 -1.48 1.25 -14.04
C ALA A 99 -3.00 1.22 -13.79
N ILE A 100 -3.68 2.36 -13.98
CA ILE A 100 -5.14 2.50 -13.81
C ILE A 100 -5.92 1.80 -14.93
N GLU A 101 -5.44 1.84 -16.19
CA GLU A 101 -6.05 1.09 -17.30
C GLU A 101 -6.05 -0.42 -17.04
N ILE A 102 -4.97 -0.94 -16.46
CA ILE A 102 -4.85 -2.37 -16.13
C ILE A 102 -5.68 -2.71 -14.88
N ASN A 103 -5.62 -1.87 -13.86
CA ASN A 103 -6.35 -2.05 -12.62
C ASN A 103 -7.11 -0.76 -12.23
N PRO A 104 -8.39 -0.66 -12.63
CA PRO A 104 -9.23 0.51 -12.32
C PRO A 104 -9.55 0.71 -10.83
N GLN A 105 -9.19 -0.25 -9.96
CA GLN A 105 -9.33 -0.18 -8.51
C GLN A 105 -8.00 0.17 -7.82
N PHE A 106 -6.96 0.56 -8.56
CA PHE A 106 -5.65 0.82 -8.00
C PHE A 106 -5.56 2.18 -7.31
N VAL A 107 -5.94 2.22 -6.03
CA VAL A 107 -6.02 3.43 -5.18
C VAL A 107 -4.76 4.28 -5.23
N GLN A 108 -3.59 3.68 -5.01
CA GLN A 108 -2.32 4.41 -4.93
C GLN A 108 -1.98 5.09 -6.27
N ALA A 109 -2.37 4.51 -7.41
CA ALA A 109 -2.13 5.12 -8.71
C ALA A 109 -2.96 6.40 -8.89
N TYR A 110 -4.23 6.42 -8.45
CA TYR A 110 -5.05 7.63 -8.46
C TYR A 110 -4.47 8.73 -7.56
N VAL A 111 -4.07 8.39 -6.33
CA VAL A 111 -3.53 9.38 -5.38
C VAL A 111 -2.24 10.01 -5.88
N ASN A 112 -1.30 9.21 -6.40
CA ASN A 112 -0.05 9.75 -6.92
C ASN A 112 -0.26 10.52 -8.23
N ARG A 113 -1.17 10.09 -9.12
CA ARG A 113 -1.53 10.87 -10.32
C ARG A 113 -2.19 12.19 -9.96
N ALA A 114 -3.07 12.22 -8.94
CA ALA A 114 -3.64 13.45 -8.42
C ALA A 114 -2.58 14.41 -7.89
N ARG A 115 -1.56 13.91 -7.17
CA ARG A 115 -0.43 14.73 -6.73
C ARG A 115 0.31 15.36 -7.91
N LEU A 116 0.50 14.63 -9.01
CA LEU A 116 1.10 15.19 -10.22
C LEU A 116 0.21 16.24 -10.88
N TYR A 117 -1.11 16.06 -10.89
CA TYR A 117 -2.05 17.09 -11.34
C TYR A 117 -2.00 18.35 -10.46
N LEU A 118 -1.91 18.21 -9.13
CA LEU A 118 -1.71 19.35 -8.23
C LEU A 118 -0.45 20.15 -8.59
N ASN A 119 0.68 19.46 -8.79
CA ASN A 119 1.95 20.09 -9.14
C ASN A 119 1.90 20.81 -10.50
N LYS A 120 1.09 20.31 -11.44
CA LYS A 120 0.88 20.91 -12.75
C LYS A 120 -0.15 22.05 -12.77
N GLY A 121 -0.96 22.16 -11.72
CA GLY A 121 -2.07 23.12 -11.63
C GLY A 121 -3.40 22.63 -12.22
N ASP A 122 -3.50 21.33 -12.53
CA ASP A 122 -4.72 20.71 -13.06
C ASP A 122 -5.66 20.29 -11.90
N TYR A 123 -6.08 21.25 -11.06
CA TYR A 123 -6.74 20.99 -9.77
C TYR A 123 -8.05 20.19 -9.87
N GLU A 124 -8.87 20.42 -10.90
CA GLU A 124 -10.11 19.67 -11.11
C GLU A 124 -9.85 18.19 -11.42
N LEU A 125 -8.76 17.88 -12.16
CA LEU A 125 -8.35 16.50 -12.40
C LEU A 125 -7.82 15.84 -11.12
N ALA A 126 -7.10 16.59 -10.28
CA ALA A 126 -6.68 16.12 -8.97
C ALA A 126 -7.89 15.79 -8.07
N ILE A 127 -8.94 16.62 -8.09
CA ILE A 127 -10.20 16.37 -7.34
C ILE A 127 -10.90 15.11 -7.83
N MET A 128 -10.96 14.91 -9.15
CA MET A 128 -11.56 13.71 -9.73
C MET A 128 -10.84 12.44 -9.29
N ASP A 129 -9.51 12.42 -9.37
CA ASP A 129 -8.70 11.26 -9.00
C ASP A 129 -8.72 10.98 -7.49
N THR A 130 -8.61 12.01 -6.66
CA THR A 130 -8.71 11.85 -5.20
C THR A 130 -10.11 11.41 -4.76
N THR A 131 -11.16 11.91 -5.41
CA THR A 131 -12.54 11.43 -5.18
C THR A 131 -12.69 9.96 -5.56
N ARG A 132 -12.08 9.54 -6.67
CA ARG A 132 -12.06 8.12 -7.06
C ARG A 132 -11.27 7.27 -6.06
N ALA A 133 -10.14 7.75 -5.57
CA ALA A 133 -9.35 7.07 -4.54
C ALA A 133 -10.14 6.91 -3.24
N ILE A 134 -10.79 7.97 -2.75
CA ILE A 134 -11.60 7.95 -1.52
C ILE A 134 -12.79 7.00 -1.66
N ALA A 135 -13.43 6.92 -2.83
CA ALA A 135 -14.52 5.98 -3.08
C ALA A 135 -14.06 4.51 -3.07
N LEU A 136 -12.78 4.25 -3.32
CA LEU A 136 -12.20 2.90 -3.29
C LEU A 136 -11.61 2.55 -1.91
N ASP A 137 -11.05 3.55 -1.21
CA ASP A 137 -10.51 3.44 0.15
C ASP A 137 -10.78 4.73 0.93
N GLU A 138 -11.80 4.69 1.79
CA GLU A 138 -12.23 5.82 2.59
C GLU A 138 -11.29 6.14 3.78
N PHE A 139 -10.33 5.26 4.08
CA PHE A 139 -9.39 5.41 5.20
C PHE A 139 -8.05 6.02 4.77
N LEU A 140 -7.91 6.39 3.49
CA LEU A 140 -6.68 6.93 2.96
C LEU A 140 -6.56 8.44 3.19
N ALA A 141 -5.98 8.83 4.33
CA ALA A 141 -5.79 10.24 4.71
C ALA A 141 -5.08 11.09 3.62
N GLU A 142 -4.11 10.52 2.90
CA GLU A 142 -3.39 11.21 1.81
C GLU A 142 -4.33 11.69 0.69
N ALA A 143 -5.37 10.91 0.36
CA ALA A 143 -6.31 11.28 -0.69
C ALA A 143 -7.15 12.52 -0.30
N TYR A 144 -7.58 12.60 0.97
CA TYR A 144 -8.28 13.77 1.50
C TYR A 144 -7.37 15.01 1.52
N ILE A 145 -6.11 14.87 1.94
CA ILE A 145 -5.14 15.97 1.95
C ILE A 145 -4.94 16.54 0.54
N ASN A 146 -4.72 15.66 -0.45
CA ASN A 146 -4.52 16.09 -1.83
C ASN A 146 -5.78 16.77 -2.40
N ARG A 147 -6.98 16.28 -2.06
CA ARG A 147 -8.23 16.89 -2.51
C ARG A 147 -8.48 18.24 -1.84
N ALA A 148 -8.19 18.35 -0.55
CA ALA A 148 -8.29 19.60 0.19
C ALA A 148 -7.37 20.67 -0.40
N GLU A 149 -6.14 20.32 -0.79
CA GLU A 149 -5.24 21.27 -1.43
C GLU A 149 -5.79 21.78 -2.77
N ALA A 150 -6.35 20.89 -3.60
CA ALA A 150 -7.01 21.31 -4.83
C ALA A 150 -8.19 22.26 -4.55
N TYR A 151 -9.06 21.92 -3.59
CA TYR A 151 -10.18 22.77 -3.19
C TYR A 151 -9.72 24.14 -2.69
N ARG A 152 -8.67 24.17 -1.87
CA ARG A 152 -8.11 25.40 -1.31
C ARG A 152 -7.65 26.36 -2.41
N VAL A 153 -6.92 25.85 -3.41
CA VAL A 153 -6.46 26.68 -4.53
C VAL A 153 -7.62 27.19 -5.40
N LEU A 154 -8.69 26.41 -5.53
CA LEU A 154 -9.91 26.82 -6.24
C LEU A 154 -10.84 27.72 -5.41
N GLY A 155 -10.48 28.08 -4.17
CA GLY A 155 -11.30 28.90 -3.28
C GLY A 155 -12.47 28.18 -2.62
N ARG A 156 -12.52 26.84 -2.71
CA ARG A 156 -13.54 25.97 -2.11
C ARG A 156 -13.18 25.62 -0.67
N ILE A 157 -13.14 26.65 0.17
CA ILE A 157 -12.57 26.56 1.53
C ILE A 157 -13.35 25.61 2.43
N VAL A 158 -14.67 25.61 2.36
CA VAL A 158 -15.52 24.74 3.20
C VAL A 158 -15.24 23.25 2.91
N GLU A 159 -15.14 22.88 1.63
CA GLU A 159 -14.80 21.51 1.26
C GLU A 159 -13.37 21.13 1.64
N ALA A 160 -12.41 22.07 1.52
CA ALA A 160 -11.04 21.85 1.94
C ALA A 160 -10.93 21.59 3.46
N GLU A 161 -11.61 22.40 4.27
CA GLU A 161 -11.62 22.23 5.74
C GLU A 161 -12.24 20.89 6.14
N ALA A 162 -13.35 20.49 5.50
CA ALA A 162 -13.98 19.20 5.75
C ALA A 162 -13.04 18.02 5.44
N ASP A 163 -12.33 18.06 4.31
CA ASP A 163 -11.37 17.03 3.93
C ASP A 163 -10.16 16.99 4.89
N LEU A 164 -9.64 18.14 5.32
CA LEU A 164 -8.53 18.21 6.29
C LEU A 164 -8.93 17.66 7.66
N LEU A 165 -10.14 17.99 8.15
CA LEU A 165 -10.67 17.41 9.38
C LEU A 165 -10.74 15.89 9.26
N LYS A 166 -11.26 15.38 8.15
CA LYS A 166 -11.34 13.93 7.93
C LYS A 166 -9.96 13.27 7.90
N ALA A 167 -8.98 13.90 7.25
CA ALA A 167 -7.61 13.40 7.22
C ALA A 167 -6.98 13.33 8.63
N GLY A 168 -7.24 14.33 9.47
CA GLY A 168 -6.78 14.35 10.88
C GLY A 168 -7.35 13.19 11.69
N GLU A 169 -8.67 12.96 11.61
CA GLU A 169 -9.33 11.83 12.30
C GLU A 169 -8.69 10.48 11.93
N LEU A 170 -8.39 10.28 10.64
CA LEU A 170 -7.79 9.05 10.13
C LEU A 170 -6.35 8.86 10.62
N GLN A 171 -5.57 9.94 10.70
CA GLN A 171 -4.20 9.89 11.22
C GLN A 171 -4.16 9.59 12.72
N ASP A 172 -5.04 10.22 13.50
CA ASP A 172 -5.15 9.96 14.94
C ASP A 172 -5.52 8.51 15.22
N LYS A 173 -6.47 7.96 14.44
CA LYS A 173 -6.85 6.54 14.54
C LYS A 173 -5.67 5.61 14.26
N LYS A 174 -4.92 5.87 13.18
CA LYS A 174 -3.73 5.07 12.82
C LYS A 174 -2.62 5.17 13.87
N PHE A 175 -2.40 6.36 14.43
CA PHE A 175 -1.45 6.57 15.51
C PHE A 175 -1.83 5.76 16.76
N ASN A 176 -3.11 5.76 17.13
CA ASN A 176 -3.63 5.01 18.27
C ASN A 176 -3.59 3.48 18.06
N GLU A 177 -3.81 2.99 16.84
CA GLU A 177 -3.68 1.57 16.51
C GLU A 177 -2.21 1.10 16.58
N ASN A 178 -1.28 1.91 16.07
CA ASN A 178 0.15 1.59 16.13
C ASN A 178 0.69 1.67 17.57
N SER A 179 0.24 2.65 18.36
CA SER A 179 0.62 2.74 19.78
C SER A 179 0.04 1.58 20.59
N ALA A 180 -1.16 1.10 20.28
CA ALA A 180 -1.72 -0.10 20.88
C ALA A 180 -0.94 -1.38 20.51
N GLN A 181 -0.39 -1.47 19.30
CA GLN A 181 0.47 -2.61 18.88
C GLN A 181 1.88 -2.57 19.47
N MET A 182 2.40 -1.38 19.80
CA MET A 182 3.70 -1.20 20.47
C MET A 182 3.60 -1.13 22.00
N ALA A 183 2.39 -0.99 22.55
CA ALA A 183 2.16 -1.04 23.98
C ALA A 183 2.58 -2.42 24.50
N ASN A 184 3.31 -2.46 25.61
CA ASN A 184 3.60 -3.73 26.25
C ASN A 184 2.26 -4.42 26.61
N PRO A 185 2.17 -5.76 26.58
CA PRO A 185 0.90 -6.45 26.78
C PRO A 185 0.19 -6.09 28.10
N ALA A 186 0.95 -5.73 29.13
CA ALA A 186 0.44 -5.28 30.42
C ALA A 186 -0.18 -3.87 30.35
N SER A 187 0.47 -2.92 29.68
CA SER A 187 -0.05 -1.59 29.37
C SER A 187 -1.33 -1.68 28.55
N ALA A 188 -1.36 -2.54 27.52
CA ALA A 188 -2.54 -2.74 26.69
C ALA A 188 -3.70 -3.35 27.50
N ASN A 189 -3.41 -4.31 28.38
CA ASN A 189 -4.40 -4.91 29.26
C ASN A 189 -5.00 -3.89 30.24
N CYS A 190 -4.20 -2.97 30.78
CA CYS A 190 -4.71 -1.86 31.61
C CYS A 190 -5.77 -1.03 30.87
N ILE A 191 -5.45 -0.59 29.65
CA ILE A 191 -6.35 0.26 28.84
C ILE A 191 -7.62 -0.51 28.47
N ASN A 192 -7.52 -1.79 28.10
CA ASN A 192 -8.66 -2.64 27.76
C ASN A 192 -9.62 -2.85 28.94
N LEU A 193 -9.12 -2.80 30.17
CA LEU A 193 -9.92 -2.87 31.40
C LEU A 193 -10.50 -1.49 31.80
N GLY A 194 -10.35 -0.47 30.97
CA GLY A 194 -10.82 0.90 31.25
C GLY A 194 -9.91 1.69 32.19
N GLY A 195 -8.69 1.22 32.44
CA GLY A 195 -7.71 1.91 33.27
C GLY A 195 -6.87 2.93 32.49
N ARG A 196 -6.42 3.98 33.18
CA ARG A 196 -5.44 4.94 32.67
C ARG A 196 -4.03 4.51 33.10
N LEU A 197 -3.12 4.41 32.14
CA LEU A 197 -1.71 4.11 32.42
C LEU A 197 -0.96 5.35 32.92
N ASP A 198 -0.14 5.17 33.95
CA ASP A 198 0.76 6.16 34.54
C ASP A 198 2.16 5.55 34.66
N ILE A 199 3.16 6.12 33.98
CA ILE A 199 4.53 5.60 34.01
C ILE A 199 5.30 6.27 35.14
N ARG A 200 5.78 5.46 36.10
CA ARG A 200 6.55 5.92 37.25
C ARG A 200 7.98 5.42 37.16
N LYS A 201 8.90 6.10 37.88
CA LYS A 201 10.32 5.79 37.87
C LYS A 201 10.85 5.57 39.28
N ASN A 202 11.65 4.52 39.47
CA ASN A 202 12.36 4.24 40.70
C ASN A 202 13.84 3.87 40.41
N SER A 203 14.58 3.46 41.45
CA SER A 203 15.97 3.04 41.34
C SER A 203 16.20 1.80 40.47
N GLY A 204 15.15 1.03 40.17
CA GLY A 204 15.17 -0.17 39.32
C GLY A 204 14.70 0.04 37.88
N GLY A 205 14.24 1.24 37.52
CA GLY A 205 13.79 1.58 36.16
C GLY A 205 12.43 2.27 36.12
N GLU A 206 11.85 2.30 34.93
CA GLU A 206 10.48 2.77 34.69
C GLU A 206 9.51 1.59 34.77
N TYR A 207 8.36 1.79 35.41
CA TYR A 207 7.31 0.80 35.57
C TYR A 207 5.93 1.46 35.40
N GLY A 208 4.99 0.74 34.79
CA GLY A 208 3.63 1.24 34.58
C GLY A 208 2.71 0.94 35.76
N ILE A 209 1.91 1.93 36.14
CA ILE A 209 0.78 1.79 37.08
C ILE A 209 -0.52 2.03 36.31
N CYS A 210 -1.42 1.07 36.38
CA CYS A 210 -2.79 1.18 35.91
C CYS A 210 -3.68 1.81 36.98
N ILE A 211 -4.37 2.89 36.64
CA ILE A 211 -5.25 3.66 37.54
C ILE A 211 -6.69 3.58 37.03
N PHE A 212 -7.60 3.05 37.83
CA PHE A 212 -9.02 2.92 37.50
C PHE A 212 -9.84 4.12 37.99
N GLU A 213 -11.05 4.30 37.46
CA GLU A 213 -11.95 5.41 37.83
C GLU A 213 -12.29 5.46 39.33
N ASN A 214 -12.32 4.30 40.00
CA ASN A 214 -12.53 4.19 41.45
C ASN A 214 -11.29 4.57 42.28
N GLY A 215 -10.21 5.03 41.64
CA GLY A 215 -8.96 5.42 42.28
C GLY A 215 -8.05 4.25 42.66
N LYS A 216 -8.42 3.00 42.35
CA LYS A 216 -7.51 1.86 42.56
C LYS A 216 -6.33 1.95 41.61
N GLU A 217 -5.14 1.74 42.17
CA GLU A 217 -3.89 1.65 41.42
C GLU A 217 -3.37 0.20 41.46
N CYS A 218 -2.87 -0.28 40.33
CA CYS A 218 -2.22 -1.57 40.23
C CYS A 218 -1.03 -1.50 39.28
N GLU A 219 0.09 -2.13 39.62
CA GLU A 219 1.22 -2.26 38.70
C GLU A 219 0.82 -3.07 37.46
N GLU A 220 1.21 -2.61 36.27
CA GLU A 220 0.66 -3.13 35.01
C GLU A 220 0.90 -4.63 34.85
N TRP A 221 2.08 -5.14 35.23
CA TRP A 221 2.39 -6.57 35.11
C TRP A 221 1.70 -7.41 36.19
N ALA A 222 1.51 -6.88 37.39
CA ALA A 222 0.67 -7.49 38.41
C ALA A 222 -0.79 -7.59 37.94
N LEU A 223 -1.33 -6.54 37.30
CA LEU A 223 -2.66 -6.56 36.70
C LEU A 223 -2.76 -7.63 35.61
N PHE A 224 -1.76 -7.70 34.73
CA PHE A 224 -1.69 -8.66 33.64
C PHE A 224 -1.66 -10.12 34.13
N ARG A 225 -1.03 -10.38 35.28
CA ARG A 225 -1.01 -11.71 35.93
C ARG A 225 -2.25 -12.01 36.77
N GLY A 226 -3.20 -11.07 36.87
CA GLY A 226 -4.41 -11.22 37.69
C GLY A 226 -4.15 -11.11 39.20
N GLU A 227 -3.05 -10.47 39.60
CA GLU A 227 -2.65 -10.31 41.01
C GLU A 227 -3.36 -9.13 41.69
N CYS A 228 -4.05 -8.30 40.90
CA CYS A 228 -4.87 -7.19 41.39
C CYS A 228 -6.36 -7.54 41.27
N GLY A 229 -7.05 -7.57 42.41
CA GLY A 229 -8.50 -7.73 42.45
C GLY A 229 -9.20 -6.51 41.86
N ILE A 230 -9.86 -6.69 40.71
CA ILE A 230 -10.65 -5.66 40.03
C ILE A 230 -12.09 -5.59 40.61
N GLU A 231 -12.35 -6.20 41.77
CA GLU A 231 -13.67 -6.22 42.43
C GLU A 231 -14.14 -4.84 42.92
#